data_AF-A0AAU1XEP1-F1
#
_entry.id   AF-A0AAU1XEP1-F1
#
_cell.length_a   1.000
_cell.length_b   1.000
_cell.length_c   1.000
_cell.angle_alpha   90.00
_cell.angle_beta   90.00
_cell.angle_gamma   90.00
#
_symmetry.space_group_name_H-M   'P 1'
#
loop_
_entity.id
_entity.type
_entity.pdbx_description
1 polymer ?
#
loop_
_entity_poly.entity_id
_entity_poly.type
_entity_poly.pdbx_seq_one_letter_code
_entity_poly.pdbx_strand_id
1 'polypeptide(L)'
;MSNTVPAAVPSVFHPEPKLSAVPSQPTAREREIVELEAAQRSVDTQFPLVAKLVAEPSAPRTWTFLDRTTSKLQEVTCLQGCTVNHDIDRETPTHPADIWCATDATDMYLPVETGGNKVEEMRVMGALIRQEPFSRHMHERVPHAIVELVDDHWTESLDPDGLASVILTLESQLARFREVHAQLTALRAQGRVEL
;
A
#
# COMPACT_ATOMS: atom_id res chain seq x y z
N MET A 1 -23.48 44.52 -99.34
CA MET A 1 -23.66 44.68 -97.88
C MET A 1 -24.27 43.39 -97.37
N SER A 2 -23.44 42.48 -96.83
CA SER A 2 -23.89 41.21 -96.28
C SER A 2 -23.38 41.11 -94.83
N ASN A 3 -24.32 41.14 -93.89
CA ASN A 3 -24.09 41.00 -92.46
C ASN A 3 -23.98 39.52 -92.09
N THR A 4 -22.88 39.14 -91.47
CA THR A 4 -22.69 37.81 -90.84
C THR A 4 -22.92 37.96 -89.34
N VAL A 5 -23.87 37.18 -88.80
CA VAL A 5 -24.21 37.04 -87.38
C VAL A 5 -23.14 36.19 -86.67
N PRO A 6 -22.76 36.46 -85.40
CA PRO A 6 -21.71 35.71 -84.71
C PRO A 6 -22.24 34.43 -84.04
N ALA A 7 -21.37 33.42 -83.97
CA ALA A 7 -21.61 32.17 -83.24
C ALA A 7 -21.38 32.36 -81.73
N ALA A 8 -22.31 31.83 -80.93
CA ALA A 8 -22.24 31.82 -79.47
C ALA A 8 -21.20 30.82 -78.94
N VAL A 9 -20.42 31.24 -77.93
CA VAL A 9 -19.46 30.40 -77.21
C VAL A 9 -20.15 29.80 -75.97
N PRO A 10 -20.01 28.49 -75.67
CA PRO A 10 -20.59 27.91 -74.46
C PRO A 10 -19.77 28.27 -73.22
N SER A 11 -20.48 28.59 -72.13
CA SER A 11 -19.92 28.85 -70.80
C SER A 11 -19.49 27.53 -70.15
N VAL A 12 -18.19 27.37 -69.90
CA VAL A 12 -17.62 26.27 -69.12
C VAL A 12 -17.69 26.67 -67.64
N PHE A 13 -18.64 26.08 -66.91
CA PHE A 13 -18.71 26.18 -65.45
C PHE A 13 -17.62 25.29 -64.83
N HIS A 14 -16.68 25.89 -64.10
CA HIS A 14 -15.77 25.19 -63.20
C HIS A 14 -16.39 25.14 -61.78
N PRO A 15 -16.56 23.96 -61.16
CA PRO A 15 -16.97 23.89 -59.76
C PRO A 15 -15.82 24.31 -58.83
N GLU A 16 -16.11 25.18 -57.87
CA GLU A 16 -15.15 25.61 -56.84
C GLU A 16 -14.63 24.42 -56.00
N PRO A 17 -13.35 24.41 -55.63
CA PRO A 17 -12.80 23.41 -54.73
C PRO A 17 -13.38 23.59 -53.32
N LYS A 18 -14.03 22.55 -52.80
CA LYS A 18 -14.47 22.49 -51.40
C LYS A 18 -13.23 22.55 -50.49
N LEU A 19 -13.05 23.66 -49.78
CA LEU A 19 -12.07 23.81 -48.71
C LEU A 19 -12.38 22.79 -47.61
N SER A 20 -11.54 21.77 -47.47
CA SER A 20 -11.56 20.87 -46.31
C SER A 20 -11.33 21.68 -45.04
N ALA A 21 -12.19 21.48 -44.04
CA ALA A 21 -12.09 22.15 -42.74
C ALA A 21 -10.72 21.85 -42.10
N VAL A 22 -9.98 22.92 -41.80
CA VAL A 22 -8.73 22.84 -41.04
C VAL A 22 -9.09 22.42 -39.60
N PRO A 23 -8.51 21.35 -39.04
CA PRO A 23 -8.76 20.97 -37.66
C PRO A 23 -8.37 22.13 -36.74
N SER A 24 -9.32 22.59 -35.94
CA SER A 24 -9.13 23.70 -35.00
C SER A 24 -8.14 23.27 -33.92
N GLN A 25 -7.14 24.11 -33.64
CA GLN A 25 -6.20 23.81 -32.56
C GLN A 25 -6.93 23.80 -31.22
N PRO A 26 -6.57 22.88 -30.30
CA PRO A 26 -7.13 22.85 -28.96
C PRO A 26 -6.80 24.15 -28.23
N THR A 27 -7.80 24.66 -27.52
CA THR A 27 -7.73 25.85 -26.67
C THR A 27 -6.76 25.63 -25.50
N ALA A 28 -6.29 26.72 -24.88
CA ALA A 28 -5.36 26.65 -23.75
C ALA A 28 -5.89 25.77 -22.60
N ARG A 29 -7.20 25.81 -22.35
CA ARG A 29 -7.87 25.00 -21.33
C ARG A 29 -7.91 23.51 -21.67
N GLU A 30 -8.08 23.17 -22.96
CA GLU A 30 -8.04 21.77 -23.41
C GLU A 30 -6.61 21.21 -23.34
N ARG A 31 -5.59 22.05 -23.54
CA ARG A 31 -4.19 21.65 -23.35
C ARG A 31 -3.87 21.38 -21.88
N GLU A 32 -4.35 22.23 -20.98
CA GLU A 32 -4.19 22.08 -19.52
C GLU A 32 -4.86 20.80 -19.00
N ILE A 33 -6.07 20.47 -19.49
CA ILE A 33 -6.76 19.23 -19.12
C ILE A 33 -6.00 17.99 -19.63
N VAL A 34 -5.50 18.02 -20.87
CA VAL A 34 -4.71 16.92 -21.43
C VAL A 34 -3.39 16.73 -20.67
N GLU A 35 -2.77 17.82 -20.21
CA GLU A 35 -1.52 17.79 -19.45
C GLU A 35 -1.74 17.25 -18.03
N LEU A 36 -2.84 17.64 -17.36
CA LEU A 36 -3.25 17.08 -16.07
C LEU A 36 -3.63 15.59 -16.17
N GLU A 37 -4.35 15.19 -17.22
CA GLU A 37 -4.67 13.77 -17.47
C GLU A 37 -3.43 12.95 -17.82
N ALA A 38 -2.46 13.53 -18.53
CA ALA A 38 -1.19 12.88 -18.85
C ALA A 38 -0.31 12.73 -17.60
N ALA A 39 -0.26 13.75 -16.73
CA ALA A 39 0.42 13.69 -15.45
C ALA A 39 -0.21 12.63 -14.53
N GLN A 40 -1.54 12.56 -14.47
CA GLN A 40 -2.26 11.53 -13.70
C GLN A 40 -1.95 10.11 -14.21
N ARG A 41 -1.94 9.89 -15.53
CA ARG A 41 -1.57 8.60 -16.13
C ARG A 41 -0.09 8.26 -15.95
N SER A 42 0.79 9.25 -15.85
CA SER A 42 2.22 9.06 -15.56
C SER A 42 2.44 8.59 -14.12
N VAL A 43 1.67 9.10 -13.16
CA VAL A 43 1.70 8.62 -11.77
C VAL A 43 1.25 7.15 -11.70
N ASP A 44 0.19 6.79 -12.44
CA ASP A 44 -0.32 5.41 -12.48
C ASP A 44 0.65 4.41 -13.17
N THR A 45 1.52 4.89 -14.07
CA THR A 45 2.47 4.03 -14.81
C THR A 45 3.88 4.01 -14.24
N GLN A 46 4.22 4.89 -13.29
CA GLN A 46 5.55 4.94 -12.66
C GLN A 46 5.65 4.16 -11.34
N PHE A 47 4.53 3.64 -10.82
CA PHE A 47 4.49 2.67 -9.71
C PHE A 47 3.98 1.26 -10.10
N PRO A 48 4.47 0.58 -11.15
CA PRO A 48 4.05 -0.77 -11.44
C PRO A 48 4.97 -1.77 -10.72
N LEU A 49 5.10 -1.69 -9.38
CA LEU A 49 5.93 -2.68 -8.65
C LEU A 49 5.72 -2.75 -7.13
N VAL A 50 4.48 -2.64 -6.64
CA VAL A 50 4.13 -3.23 -5.33
C VAL A 50 2.84 -4.04 -5.40
N ALA A 51 2.66 -4.80 -6.48
CA ALA A 51 1.94 -6.06 -6.36
C ALA A 51 2.88 -7.07 -5.68
N LYS A 52 3.22 -6.80 -4.41
CA LYS A 52 3.88 -7.78 -3.55
C LYS A 52 2.95 -8.97 -3.56
N LEU A 53 3.42 -10.11 -4.06
CA LEU A 53 2.76 -11.41 -3.88
C LEU A 53 2.38 -11.50 -2.41
N VAL A 54 1.12 -11.25 -2.09
CA VAL A 54 0.59 -11.51 -0.75
C VAL A 54 0.51 -13.02 -0.70
N ALA A 55 1.61 -13.64 -0.26
CA ALA A 55 1.64 -15.06 0.00
C ALA A 55 0.43 -15.39 0.87
N GLU A 56 -0.32 -16.44 0.50
CA GLU A 56 -1.48 -16.83 1.28
C GLU A 56 -1.05 -17.05 2.75
N PRO A 57 -1.81 -16.51 3.72
CA PRO A 57 -1.44 -16.62 5.12
C PRO A 57 -1.32 -18.10 5.46
N SER A 58 -0.16 -18.49 5.98
CA SER A 58 0.14 -19.86 6.35
C SER A 58 -0.93 -20.40 7.30
N ALA A 59 -1.33 -21.66 7.09
CA ALA A 59 -2.28 -22.33 7.96
C ALA A 59 -1.76 -22.32 9.43
N PRO A 60 -2.66 -22.23 10.43
CA PRO A 60 -2.29 -22.35 11.84
C PRO A 60 -1.44 -23.59 12.10
N ARG A 61 -0.35 -23.43 12.85
CA ARG A 61 0.57 -24.52 13.23
C ARG A 61 0.33 -24.87 14.69
N THR A 62 0.09 -26.14 14.98
CA THR A 62 0.00 -26.64 16.37
C THR A 62 1.28 -27.36 16.75
N TRP A 63 1.76 -27.10 17.97
CA TRP A 63 2.99 -27.67 18.50
C TRP A 63 2.97 -27.67 20.03
N THR A 64 3.96 -28.32 20.64
CA THR A 64 4.07 -28.48 22.09
C THR A 64 5.39 -27.94 22.62
N PHE A 65 5.40 -27.46 23.86
CA PHE A 65 6.61 -27.08 24.60
C PHE A 65 6.55 -27.56 26.06
N LEU A 66 7.72 -27.61 26.70
CA LEU A 66 7.82 -27.91 28.13
C LEU A 66 7.72 -26.61 28.93
N ASP A 67 6.65 -26.44 29.71
CA ASP A 67 6.49 -25.28 30.60
C ASP A 67 7.58 -25.30 31.68
N ARG A 68 8.47 -24.31 31.65
CA ARG A 68 9.59 -24.17 32.59
C ARG A 68 9.16 -24.09 34.06
N THR A 69 7.95 -23.62 34.33
CA THR A 69 7.43 -23.39 35.69
C THR A 69 6.84 -24.66 36.28
N THR A 70 6.09 -25.41 35.46
CA THR A 70 5.32 -26.57 35.94
C THR A 70 5.93 -27.92 35.52
N SER A 71 6.91 -27.90 34.63
CA SER A 71 7.49 -29.09 33.98
C SER A 71 6.46 -29.94 33.24
N LYS A 72 5.32 -29.35 32.85
CA LYS A 72 4.28 -30.01 32.06
C LYS A 72 4.44 -29.69 30.59
N LEU A 73 4.17 -30.68 29.75
CA LEU A 73 4.04 -30.45 28.31
C LEU A 73 2.74 -29.67 28.06
N GLN A 74 2.85 -28.54 27.38
CA GLN A 74 1.71 -27.71 26.96
C GLN A 74 1.60 -27.72 25.44
N GLU A 75 0.37 -27.62 24.93
CA GLU A 75 0.08 -27.48 23.51
C GLU A 75 -0.32 -26.04 23.21
N VAL A 76 0.11 -25.53 22.06
CA VAL A 76 -0.25 -24.21 21.56
C VAL A 76 -0.52 -24.28 20.06
N THR A 77 -1.51 -23.50 19.61
CA THR A 77 -1.79 -23.30 18.20
C THR A 77 -1.44 -21.87 17.83
N CYS A 78 -0.58 -21.71 16.82
CA CYS A 78 -0.18 -20.40 16.32
C CYS A 78 -1.37 -19.64 15.72
N LEU A 79 -1.28 -18.32 15.80
CA LEU A 79 -2.07 -17.39 15.00
C LEU A 79 -2.00 -17.79 13.51
N GLN A 80 -3.12 -17.70 12.79
CA GLN A 80 -3.10 -17.87 11.33
C GLN A 80 -2.24 -16.79 10.67
N GLY A 81 -1.35 -17.21 9.77
CA GLY A 81 -0.34 -16.31 9.18
C GLY A 81 0.81 -15.96 10.12
N CYS A 82 1.01 -16.70 11.21
CA CYS A 82 2.17 -16.50 12.10
C CYS A 82 3.50 -16.73 11.36
N THR A 83 4.38 -15.75 11.41
CA THR A 83 5.71 -15.79 10.79
C THR A 83 6.85 -15.95 11.81
N VAL A 84 6.54 -15.87 13.11
CA VAL A 84 7.49 -16.13 14.21
C VAL A 84 8.00 -17.57 14.15
N ASN A 85 9.31 -17.75 14.32
CA ASN A 85 9.94 -19.05 14.49
C ASN A 85 9.93 -19.45 15.97
N HIS A 86 9.34 -20.62 16.27
CA HIS A 86 9.19 -21.16 17.62
C HIS A 86 10.09 -22.38 17.90
N ASP A 87 11.08 -22.66 17.07
CA ASP A 87 11.92 -23.86 17.26
C ASP A 87 12.65 -23.85 18.61
N ILE A 88 13.17 -22.70 19.05
CA ILE A 88 13.80 -22.58 20.38
C ILE A 88 12.79 -22.82 21.50
N ASP A 89 11.56 -22.30 21.36
CA ASP A 89 10.49 -22.50 22.35
C ASP A 89 10.07 -23.96 22.45
N ARG A 90 10.14 -24.70 21.35
CA ARG A 90 9.84 -26.14 21.28
C ARG A 90 10.95 -26.99 21.89
N GLU A 91 12.20 -26.62 21.65
CA GLU A 91 13.37 -27.41 22.01
C GLU A 91 13.85 -27.18 23.45
N THR A 92 13.44 -26.09 24.08
CA THR A 92 13.89 -25.71 25.43
C THR A 92 12.72 -25.51 26.40
N PRO A 93 12.92 -25.68 27.72
CA PRO A 93 11.90 -25.31 28.70
C PRO A 93 11.65 -23.78 28.65
N THR A 94 10.45 -23.38 28.26
CA THR A 94 10.06 -21.97 28.04
C THR A 94 8.96 -21.55 29.00
N HIS A 95 8.94 -20.29 29.44
CA HIS A 95 7.81 -19.76 30.20
C HIS A 95 6.63 -19.54 29.25
N PRO A 96 5.39 -19.96 29.60
CA PRO A 96 4.24 -19.75 28.72
C PRO A 96 4.04 -18.29 28.30
N ALA A 97 4.37 -17.33 29.16
CA ALA A 97 4.28 -15.90 28.86
C ALA A 97 5.24 -15.41 27.77
N ASP A 98 6.30 -16.17 27.47
CA ASP A 98 7.24 -15.86 26.39
C ASP A 98 6.75 -16.37 25.02
N ILE A 99 5.63 -17.13 24.98
CA ILE A 99 5.04 -17.63 23.74
C ILE A 99 4.10 -16.58 23.15
N TRP A 100 4.49 -16.02 22.00
CA TRP A 100 3.69 -15.06 21.24
C TRP A 100 3.77 -15.33 19.74
N CYS A 101 2.67 -15.12 19.05
CA CYS A 101 2.61 -15.23 17.60
C CYS A 101 2.42 -13.85 16.98
N ALA A 102 3.00 -13.61 15.81
CA ALA A 102 2.78 -12.40 15.05
C ALA A 102 2.71 -12.68 13.55
N THR A 103 1.90 -11.90 12.84
CA THR A 103 2.00 -11.77 11.39
C THR A 103 3.21 -10.90 11.03
N ASP A 104 3.60 -10.89 9.76
CA ASP A 104 4.58 -9.93 9.28
C ASP A 104 4.12 -8.49 9.56
N ALA A 105 5.07 -7.69 10.04
CA ALA A 105 4.89 -6.26 10.14
C ALA A 105 4.92 -5.64 8.75
N THR A 106 4.11 -4.59 8.56
CA THR A 106 4.30 -3.71 7.40
C THR A 106 4.88 -2.41 7.87
N ASP A 107 6.17 -2.32 7.67
CA ASP A 107 7.00 -1.22 8.13
C ASP A 107 7.03 -0.12 7.06
N MET A 108 6.83 1.11 7.53
CA MET A 108 7.05 2.34 6.79
C MET A 108 8.38 2.94 7.25
N TYR A 109 9.20 3.33 6.27
CA TYR A 109 10.47 3.98 6.51
C TYR A 109 10.42 5.41 5.99
N LEU A 110 11.08 6.32 6.69
CA LEU A 110 11.31 7.69 6.25
C LEU A 110 12.76 8.07 6.52
N PRO A 111 13.32 9.00 5.73
CA PRO A 111 14.59 9.64 6.05
C PRO A 111 14.40 10.53 7.27
N VAL A 112 15.08 10.21 8.36
CA VAL A 112 14.97 10.87 9.65
C VAL A 112 16.34 11.37 10.10
N GLU A 113 16.40 12.58 10.65
CA GLU A 113 17.65 13.10 11.23
C GLU A 113 17.90 12.45 12.60
N THR A 114 19.02 11.73 12.74
CA THR A 114 19.41 11.01 13.99
C THR A 114 20.44 11.77 14.82
N GLY A 115 20.60 13.06 14.55
CA GLY A 115 21.56 13.96 15.20
C GLY A 115 22.91 14.02 14.50
N GLY A 116 23.64 15.12 14.72
CA GLY A 116 24.95 15.35 14.10
C GLY A 116 24.89 15.59 12.58
N ASN A 117 23.76 16.12 12.07
CA ASN A 117 23.48 16.30 10.63
C ASN A 117 23.52 14.98 9.84
N LYS A 118 23.12 13.87 10.47
CA LYS A 118 23.04 12.56 9.83
C LYS A 118 21.59 12.21 9.57
N VAL A 119 21.29 11.84 8.33
CA VAL A 119 19.99 11.30 7.91
C VAL A 119 20.10 9.79 7.76
N GLU A 120 19.17 9.06 8.36
CA GLU A 120 19.06 7.61 8.26
C GLU A 120 17.65 7.21 7.84
N GLU A 121 17.54 6.15 7.04
CA GLU A 121 16.26 5.49 6.78
C GLU A 121 15.80 4.77 8.04
N MET A 122 14.87 5.39 8.76
CA MET A 122 14.34 4.85 10.01
C MET A 122 12.95 4.31 9.78
N ARG A 123 12.65 3.18 10.42
CA ARG A 123 11.29 2.68 10.52
C ARG A 123 10.51 3.63 11.41
N VAL A 124 9.56 4.36 10.83
CA VAL A 124 8.78 5.40 11.51
C VAL A 124 7.41 4.94 11.97
N MET A 125 6.86 3.92 11.30
CA MET A 125 5.53 3.42 11.61
C MET A 125 5.38 1.99 11.14
N GLY A 126 4.83 1.11 11.98
CA GLY A 126 4.57 -0.28 11.62
C GLY A 126 3.28 -0.77 12.25
N ALA A 127 2.62 -1.72 11.61
CA ALA A 127 1.55 -2.47 12.24
C ALA A 127 1.69 -3.96 11.96
N LEU A 128 1.40 -4.75 12.99
CA LEU A 128 1.31 -6.22 12.93
C LEU A 128 0.15 -6.71 13.78
N ILE A 129 -0.31 -7.93 13.50
CA ILE A 129 -1.26 -8.63 14.36
C ILE A 129 -0.47 -9.58 15.25
N ARG A 130 -0.65 -9.47 16.56
CA ARG A 130 -0.05 -10.33 17.57
C ARG A 130 -1.12 -11.12 18.33
N GLN A 131 -0.71 -12.25 18.88
CA GLN A 131 -1.49 -13.02 19.84
C GLN A 131 -0.55 -13.64 20.87
N GLU A 132 -0.93 -13.58 22.15
CA GLU A 132 -0.16 -14.13 23.27
C GLU A 132 -1.04 -15.14 24.05
N PRO A 133 -1.04 -16.42 23.65
CA PRO A 133 -2.01 -17.40 24.15
C PRO A 133 -2.06 -17.52 25.68
N PHE A 134 -0.94 -17.24 26.35
CA PHE A 134 -0.79 -17.37 27.80
C PHE A 134 -0.62 -16.03 28.53
N SER A 135 -0.87 -14.90 27.86
CA SER A 135 -0.75 -13.59 28.52
C SER A 135 -1.65 -13.50 29.76
N ARG A 136 -1.23 -12.74 30.77
CA ARG A 136 -2.09 -12.39 31.92
C ARG A 136 -3.22 -11.42 31.53
N HIS A 137 -3.10 -10.73 30.41
CA HIS A 137 -4.08 -9.78 29.91
C HIS A 137 -4.99 -10.47 28.88
N MET A 138 -6.27 -10.60 29.21
CA MET A 138 -7.21 -11.38 28.39
C MET A 138 -7.34 -10.88 26.95
N HIS A 139 -7.18 -9.57 26.73
CA HIS A 139 -7.25 -8.98 25.38
C HIS A 139 -6.06 -9.35 24.49
N GLU A 140 -4.92 -9.76 25.07
CA GLU A 140 -3.73 -10.18 24.32
C GLU A 140 -3.80 -11.67 23.91
N ARG A 141 -4.64 -12.47 24.60
CA ARG A 141 -4.83 -13.91 24.30
C ARG A 141 -5.53 -14.18 22.98
N VAL A 142 -6.18 -13.17 22.43
CA VAL A 142 -6.83 -13.17 21.14
C VAL A 142 -6.05 -12.27 20.17
N PRO A 143 -6.23 -12.44 18.85
CA PRO A 143 -5.60 -11.55 17.88
C PRO A 143 -5.87 -10.07 18.19
N HIS A 144 -4.81 -9.28 18.25
CA HIS A 144 -4.84 -7.84 18.47
C HIS A 144 -3.77 -7.15 17.61
N ALA A 145 -3.96 -5.87 17.29
CA ALA A 145 -2.97 -5.11 16.55
C ALA A 145 -1.97 -4.46 17.50
N ILE A 146 -0.69 -4.47 17.11
CA ILE A 146 0.34 -3.60 17.67
C ILE A 146 0.69 -2.58 16.60
N VAL A 147 0.65 -1.31 16.97
CA VAL A 147 1.11 -0.20 16.14
C VAL A 147 2.35 0.38 16.80
N GLU A 148 3.43 0.42 16.04
CA GLU A 148 4.66 1.08 16.45
C GLU A 148 4.67 2.50 15.90
N LEU A 149 4.99 3.45 16.78
CA LEU A 149 5.09 4.86 16.48
C LEU A 149 6.51 5.30 16.85
N VAL A 150 7.21 5.95 15.91
CA VAL A 150 8.44 6.67 16.27
C VAL A 150 8.07 7.98 16.96
N ASP A 151 8.62 8.15 18.16
CA ASP A 151 8.52 9.36 18.96
C ASP A 151 9.84 10.13 18.93
N ASP A 152 9.79 11.45 19.13
CA ASP A 152 10.96 12.36 19.26
C ASP A 152 11.91 12.48 18.04
N HIS A 153 11.47 12.13 16.83
CA HIS A 153 12.28 12.26 15.61
C HIS A 153 11.68 13.26 14.61
N TRP A 154 12.56 13.97 13.88
CA TRP A 154 12.18 14.98 12.90
C TRP A 154 12.75 14.64 11.53
N THR A 155 12.02 15.01 10.49
CA THR A 155 12.54 15.03 9.12
C THR A 155 13.26 16.36 8.88
N GLU A 156 14.16 16.40 7.92
CA GLU A 156 14.78 17.66 7.50
C GLU A 156 13.75 18.65 6.92
N SER A 157 14.14 19.89 6.69
CA SER A 157 13.27 20.89 6.05
C SER A 157 12.80 20.40 4.67
N LEU A 158 11.49 20.25 4.51
CA LEU A 158 10.88 19.79 3.27
C LEU A 158 10.49 20.97 2.36
N ASP A 159 10.81 20.85 1.08
CA ASP A 159 10.18 21.65 0.04
C ASP A 159 8.76 21.09 -0.28
N PRO A 160 7.97 21.75 -1.15
CA PRO A 160 6.62 21.27 -1.48
C PRO A 160 6.58 19.83 -2.03
N ASP A 161 7.58 19.43 -2.83
CA ASP A 161 7.66 18.11 -3.43
C ASP A 161 8.04 17.03 -2.39
N GLY A 162 8.95 17.37 -1.47
CA GLY A 162 9.30 16.55 -0.31
C GLY A 162 8.10 16.35 0.61
N LEU A 163 7.33 17.41 0.88
CA LEU A 163 6.08 17.29 1.65
C LEU A 163 5.04 16.43 0.91
N ALA A 164 4.89 16.60 -0.41
CA ALA A 164 3.99 15.75 -1.21
C ALA A 164 4.39 14.27 -1.14
N SER A 165 5.68 13.96 -1.15
CA SER A 165 6.19 12.59 -1.01
C SER A 165 5.87 11.98 0.36
N VAL A 166 6.00 12.77 1.44
CA VAL A 166 5.61 12.33 2.78
C VAL A 166 4.10 12.05 2.85
N ILE A 167 3.27 12.93 2.27
CA ILE A 167 1.81 12.74 2.23
C ILE A 167 1.45 11.42 1.54
N LEU A 168 1.99 11.17 0.34
CA LEU A 168 1.73 9.93 -0.41
C LEU A 168 2.19 8.69 0.37
N THR A 169 3.31 8.79 1.09
CA THR A 169 3.82 7.71 1.94
C THR A 169 2.87 7.41 3.10
N LEU A 170 2.36 8.44 3.77
CA LEU A 170 1.38 8.30 4.83
C LEU A 170 0.03 7.77 4.33
N GLU A 171 -0.42 8.18 3.15
CA GLU A 171 -1.64 7.66 2.52
C GLU A 171 -1.52 6.17 2.19
N SER A 172 -0.37 5.76 1.65
CA SER A 172 -0.05 4.34 1.41
C SER A 172 -0.08 3.55 2.73
N GLN A 173 0.52 4.09 3.80
CA GLN A 173 0.50 3.42 5.11
C GLN A 173 -0.90 3.37 5.72
N LEU A 174 -1.74 4.40 5.53
CA LEU A 174 -3.13 4.37 5.95
C LEU A 174 -3.92 3.28 5.21
N ALA A 175 -3.72 3.14 3.91
CA ALA A 175 -4.31 2.04 3.15
C ALA A 175 -3.90 0.69 3.75
N ARG A 176 -2.63 0.55 4.13
CA ARG A 176 -2.14 -0.66 4.78
C ARG A 176 -2.76 -0.91 6.16
N PHE A 177 -2.92 0.11 7.00
CA PHE A 177 -3.62 -0.04 8.28
C PHE A 177 -5.06 -0.51 8.11
N ARG A 178 -5.75 -0.08 7.05
CA ARG A 178 -7.09 -0.58 6.73
C ARG A 178 -7.06 -2.07 6.38
N GLU A 179 -6.03 -2.54 5.67
CA GLU A 179 -5.84 -3.96 5.38
C GLU A 179 -5.57 -4.78 6.66
N VAL A 180 -4.66 -4.32 7.52
CA VAL A 180 -4.37 -4.96 8.82
C VAL A 180 -5.64 -5.03 9.67
N HIS A 181 -6.43 -3.94 9.71
CA HIS A 181 -7.71 -3.92 10.41
C HIS A 181 -8.71 -4.95 9.83
N ALA A 182 -8.81 -5.06 8.51
CA ALA A 182 -9.66 -6.05 7.86
C ALA A 182 -9.21 -7.48 8.18
N GLN A 183 -7.91 -7.76 8.14
CA GLN A 183 -7.33 -9.05 8.51
C GLN A 183 -7.63 -9.40 9.98
N LEU A 184 -7.40 -8.45 10.89
CA LEU A 184 -7.71 -8.61 12.31
C LEU A 184 -9.19 -8.92 12.53
N THR A 185 -10.07 -8.18 11.86
CA THR A 185 -11.52 -8.41 11.94
C THR A 185 -11.89 -9.81 11.47
N ALA A 186 -11.31 -10.27 10.36
CA ALA A 186 -11.53 -11.61 9.83
C ALA A 186 -11.04 -12.71 10.79
N LEU A 187 -9.82 -12.57 11.33
CA LEU A 187 -9.25 -13.52 12.29
C LEU A 187 -10.11 -13.64 13.55
N ARG A 188 -10.61 -12.51 14.07
CA ARG A 188 -11.51 -12.49 15.24
C ARG A 188 -12.89 -13.08 14.94
N ALA A 189 -13.39 -12.95 13.72
CA ALA A 189 -14.65 -13.57 13.32
C ALA A 189 -14.55 -15.10 13.19
N GLN A 190 -13.39 -15.60 12.74
CA GLN A 190 -13.12 -17.04 12.58
C GLN A 190 -12.88 -17.73 13.92
N GLY A 191 -12.03 -17.15 14.76
CA GLY A 191 -11.73 -17.68 16.09
C GLY A 191 -12.72 -17.17 17.11
N ARG A 192 -13.98 -17.65 17.12
CA ARG A 192 -14.94 -17.41 18.23
C ARG A 192 -14.35 -17.92 19.56
N VAL A 193 -13.47 -17.12 20.15
CA VAL A 193 -13.04 -17.22 21.54
C VAL A 193 -14.13 -16.49 22.30
N GLU A 194 -15.02 -17.26 22.93
CA GLU A 194 -15.82 -16.75 24.05
C GLU A 194 -14.82 -16.28 25.11
N LEU A 195 -14.76 -14.96 25.31
CA LEU A 195 -13.97 -14.34 26.37
C LEU A 195 -14.61 -14.58 27.74
#